data_AF-Q8ZTM2-F1
#
_entry.id   AF-Q8ZTM2-F1
#
_cell.length_a   1.000
_cell.length_b   1.000
_cell.length_c   1.000
_cell.angle_alpha   90.00
_cell.angle_beta   90.00
_cell.angle_gamma   90.00
#
_symmetry.space_group_name_H-M   'P 1'
#
loop_
_entity.id
_entity.type
_entity.pdbx_description
1 polymer ?
#
loop_
_entity_poly.entity_id
_entity_poly.type
_entity_poly.pdbx_seq_one_letter_code
_entity_poly.pdbx_strand_id
1 'polypeptide(L)'
;MELYGLILAALLIYNNSLVLLGPTAWGAGIGARKAFVIAAAAQLLGVLTSTMAQLPISLPEFLYIGALYLLLSLVKISLPISVIGYSIHAPRPEAVALWLLSPLVSVATVALCKTLKRGRPLAALSLFLVMYLFGFNNVALFTRDAALAAAAVVAGTYFGLGFSRWVIDIAALRPKTAAAVNLTVALGALAGILLSVPISFTLVAYSSILAASYSQGMRIIRVEKFAKAYLATLLALAAALIFPYLKSLLAPRA
;
A
#
# COMPACT_ATOMS: atom_id res chain seq x y z
N MET A 1 14.55 -13.69 11.77
CA MET A 1 14.61 -14.59 10.60
C MET A 1 14.13 -13.82 9.38
N GLU A 2 15.00 -13.61 8.39
CA GLU A 2 14.73 -12.73 7.23
C GLU A 2 13.59 -13.23 6.32
N LEU A 3 13.30 -14.54 6.35
CA LEU A 3 12.23 -15.16 5.59
C LEU A 3 10.83 -14.61 5.93
N TYR A 4 10.56 -14.30 7.21
CA TYR A 4 9.26 -13.77 7.63
C TYR A 4 9.03 -12.37 7.07
N GLY A 5 10.07 -11.53 7.12
CA GLY A 5 10.06 -10.21 6.50
C GLY A 5 9.84 -10.28 4.99
N LEU A 6 10.52 -11.20 4.30
CA LEU A 6 10.32 -11.46 2.87
C LEU A 6 8.86 -11.77 2.54
N ILE A 7 8.23 -12.72 3.24
CA ILE A 7 6.85 -13.14 2.96
C ILE A 7 5.87 -11.98 3.21
N LEU A 8 6.01 -11.28 4.34
CA LEU A 8 5.16 -10.13 4.65
C LEU A 8 5.34 -8.99 3.65
N ALA A 9 6.58 -8.75 3.19
CA ALA A 9 6.87 -7.78 2.13
C ALA A 9 6.18 -8.18 0.82
N ALA A 10 6.28 -9.44 0.40
CA ALA A 10 5.65 -9.92 -0.82
C ALA A 10 4.12 -9.78 -0.78
N LEU A 11 3.47 -10.13 0.34
CA LEU A 11 2.02 -9.96 0.55
C LEU A 11 1.61 -8.48 0.54
N LEU A 12 2.41 -7.62 1.18
CA LEU A 12 2.20 -6.18 1.19
C LEU A 12 2.27 -5.60 -0.22
N ILE A 13 3.29 -5.99 -1.01
CA ILE A 13 3.48 -5.54 -2.39
C ILE A 13 2.36 -6.04 -3.29
N TYR A 14 1.96 -7.30 -3.13
CA TYR A 14 0.82 -7.89 -3.83
C TYR A 14 -0.45 -7.05 -3.62
N ASN A 15 -0.82 -6.78 -2.35
CA ASN A 15 -2.02 -6.01 -2.02
C ASN A 15 -1.98 -4.59 -2.60
N ASN A 16 -0.85 -3.90 -2.51
CA ASN A 16 -0.72 -2.54 -3.02
C ASN A 16 -0.72 -2.48 -4.55
N SER A 17 -0.13 -3.47 -5.21
CA SER A 17 -0.14 -3.58 -6.66
C SER A 17 -1.55 -3.75 -7.21
N LEU A 18 -2.47 -4.42 -6.49
CA LEU A 18 -3.88 -4.51 -6.91
C LEU A 18 -4.54 -3.14 -7.08
N VAL A 19 -4.17 -2.17 -6.24
CA VAL A 19 -4.84 -0.87 -6.14
C VAL A 19 -4.13 0.22 -6.95
N LEU A 20 -2.80 0.25 -6.92
CA LEU A 20 -1.99 1.33 -7.51
C LEU A 20 -1.49 1.02 -8.92
N LEU A 21 -1.16 -0.26 -9.18
CA LEU A 21 -0.58 -0.67 -10.46
C LEU A 21 -1.66 -0.84 -11.53
N GLY A 22 -2.77 -1.49 -11.18
CA GLY A 22 -3.91 -1.75 -12.07
C GLY A 22 -4.41 -0.53 -12.87
N PRO A 23 -4.75 0.60 -12.24
CA PRO A 23 -5.26 1.77 -12.97
C PRO A 23 -4.27 2.29 -14.01
N THR A 24 -2.97 2.20 -13.73
CA THR A 24 -1.92 2.67 -14.63
C THR A 24 -1.63 1.65 -15.74
N ALA A 25 -1.57 0.36 -15.39
CA ALA A 25 -1.26 -0.71 -16.34
C ALA A 25 -2.36 -0.89 -17.39
N TRP A 26 -3.62 -0.92 -16.94
CA TRP A 26 -4.77 -1.25 -17.78
C TRP A 26 -5.54 0.00 -18.24
N GLY A 27 -5.75 0.97 -17.35
CA GLY A 27 -6.59 2.16 -17.64
C GLY A 27 -5.86 3.28 -18.36
N ALA A 28 -4.63 3.59 -17.93
CA ALA A 28 -3.84 4.63 -18.57
C ALA A 28 -3.25 4.21 -19.94
N GLY A 29 -3.28 2.90 -20.25
CA GLY A 29 -2.77 2.35 -21.50
C GLY A 29 -1.24 2.26 -21.56
N ILE A 30 -0.54 2.23 -20.42
CA ILE A 30 0.91 2.00 -20.36
C ILE A 30 1.25 0.55 -20.76
N GLY A 31 0.33 -0.37 -20.48
CA GLY A 31 0.50 -1.80 -20.71
C GLY A 31 1.19 -2.49 -19.53
N ALA A 32 0.75 -3.72 -19.27
CA ALA A 32 1.16 -4.52 -18.11
C ALA A 32 2.68 -4.67 -17.97
N ARG A 33 3.38 -5.05 -19.04
CA ARG A 33 4.83 -5.28 -19.01
C ARG A 33 5.60 -4.01 -18.63
N LYS A 34 5.27 -2.86 -19.24
CA LYS A 34 5.94 -1.59 -18.94
C LYS A 34 5.62 -1.11 -17.52
N ALA A 35 4.36 -1.21 -17.10
CA ALA A 35 3.96 -0.85 -15.73
C ALA A 35 4.67 -1.71 -14.68
N PHE A 36 4.80 -3.02 -14.92
CA PHE A 36 5.57 -3.93 -14.06
C PHE A 36 7.02 -3.46 -13.89
N VAL A 37 7.73 -3.22 -15.01
CA VAL A 37 9.15 -2.80 -14.97
C VAL A 37 9.30 -1.48 -14.23
N ILE A 38 8.44 -0.49 -14.52
CA ILE A 38 8.44 0.81 -13.84
C ILE A 38 8.25 0.64 -12.34
N ALA A 39 7.24 -0.13 -11.93
CA ALA A 39 6.92 -0.31 -10.53
C ALA A 39 7.99 -1.12 -9.78
N ALA A 40 8.53 -2.16 -10.38
CA ALA A 40 9.58 -2.98 -9.77
C ALA A 40 10.87 -2.16 -9.57
N ALA A 41 11.31 -1.46 -10.63
CA ALA A 41 12.50 -0.61 -10.56
C ALA A 41 12.34 0.52 -9.52
N ALA A 42 11.19 1.17 -9.50
CA ALA A 42 10.91 2.23 -8.54
C ALA A 42 10.88 1.71 -7.10
N GLN A 43 10.17 0.61 -6.83
CA GLN A 43 10.12 0.00 -5.49
C GLN A 43 11.51 -0.39 -5.00
N LEU A 44 12.32 -1.04 -5.85
CA LEU A 44 13.68 -1.43 -5.48
C LEU A 44 14.55 -0.21 -5.18
N LEU A 45 14.49 0.81 -6.03
CA LEU A 45 15.19 2.06 -5.77
C LEU A 45 14.76 2.66 -4.42
N GLY A 46 13.46 2.68 -4.13
CA GLY A 46 12.92 3.16 -2.86
C GLY A 46 13.40 2.36 -1.66
N VAL A 47 13.46 1.03 -1.76
CA VAL A 47 14.00 0.17 -0.70
C VAL A 47 15.48 0.49 -0.45
N LEU A 48 16.28 0.58 -1.51
CA LEU A 48 17.72 0.80 -1.43
C LEU A 48 18.09 2.18 -0.87
N THR A 49 17.25 3.19 -1.08
CA THR A 49 17.47 4.55 -0.57
C THR A 49 16.76 4.82 0.76
N SER A 50 16.02 3.85 1.31
CA SER A 50 15.19 4.06 2.49
C SER A 50 15.98 4.28 3.77
N THR A 51 15.53 5.27 4.54
CA THR A 51 16.00 5.51 5.92
C THR A 51 15.05 4.94 6.98
N MET A 52 13.91 4.36 6.59
CA MET A 52 12.90 3.84 7.53
C MET A 52 13.44 2.66 8.34
N ALA A 53 13.38 2.73 9.67
CA ALA A 53 13.87 1.66 10.54
C ALA A 53 13.20 0.31 10.24
N GLN A 54 14.01 -0.73 10.05
CA GLN A 54 13.51 -2.08 9.79
C GLN A 54 12.85 -2.66 11.04
N LEU A 55 11.72 -3.35 10.86
CA LEU A 55 10.97 -4.03 11.92
C LEU A 55 11.54 -5.45 12.12
N PRO A 56 11.97 -5.80 13.34
CA PRO A 56 12.44 -7.14 13.63
C PRO A 56 11.26 -8.11 13.79
N ILE A 57 10.87 -8.78 12.69
CA ILE A 57 9.74 -9.71 12.71
C ILE A 57 10.13 -11.05 13.36
N SER A 58 9.52 -11.34 14.50
CA SER A 58 9.64 -12.63 15.20
C SER A 58 8.64 -13.67 14.67
N LEU A 59 8.83 -14.95 14.99
CA LEU A 59 7.88 -16.01 14.61
C LEU A 59 6.46 -15.76 15.13
N PRO A 60 6.23 -15.40 16.42
CA PRO A 60 4.89 -15.10 16.92
C PRO A 60 4.20 -13.96 16.16
N GLU A 61 4.95 -12.90 15.82
CA GLU A 61 4.43 -11.78 15.04
C GLU A 61 4.08 -12.21 13.62
N PHE A 62 4.93 -13.00 12.98
CA PHE A 62 4.69 -13.53 11.66
C PHE A 62 3.41 -14.38 11.62
N LEU A 63 3.27 -15.33 12.55
CA LEU A 63 2.09 -16.18 12.64
C LEU A 63 0.82 -15.36 12.88
N TYR A 64 0.89 -14.37 13.77
CA TYR A 64 -0.25 -13.51 14.07
C TYR A 64 -0.69 -12.66 12.88
N ILE A 65 0.25 -11.94 12.25
CA ILE A 65 -0.03 -11.11 11.08
C ILE A 65 -0.50 -11.98 9.90
N GLY A 66 0.13 -13.14 9.70
CA GLY A 66 -0.25 -14.10 8.66
C GLY A 66 -1.66 -14.66 8.85
N ALA A 67 -2.02 -15.07 10.06
CA ALA A 67 -3.36 -15.55 10.37
C ALA A 67 -4.42 -14.44 10.16
N LEU A 68 -4.16 -13.22 10.63
CA LEU A 68 -5.04 -12.08 10.40
C LEU A 68 -5.19 -11.76 8.91
N TYR A 69 -4.09 -11.80 8.16
CA TYR A 69 -4.10 -11.57 6.73
C TYR A 69 -5.01 -12.59 6.03
N LEU A 70 -4.87 -13.87 6.36
CA LEU A 70 -5.70 -14.94 5.79
C LEU A 70 -7.18 -14.75 6.15
N LEU A 71 -7.50 -14.56 7.44
CA LEU A 71 -8.87 -14.38 7.93
C LEU A 71 -9.56 -13.16 7.29
N LEU A 72 -8.87 -12.02 7.24
CA LEU A 72 -9.42 -10.82 6.61
C LEU A 72 -9.56 -10.98 5.09
N SER A 73 -8.65 -11.69 4.44
CA SER A 73 -8.74 -11.99 3.01
C SER A 73 -9.98 -12.83 2.67
N LEU A 74 -10.39 -13.77 3.54
CA LEU A 74 -11.62 -14.57 3.36
C LEU A 74 -12.87 -13.68 3.31
N VAL A 75 -12.91 -12.60 4.09
CA VAL A 75 -14.01 -11.61 4.06
C VAL A 75 -13.73 -10.44 3.10
N LYS A 76 -12.73 -10.57 2.23
CA LYS A 76 -12.33 -9.59 1.20
C LYS A 76 -11.92 -8.23 1.79
N ILE A 77 -11.27 -8.25 2.96
CA ILE A 77 -10.67 -7.09 3.60
C ILE A 77 -9.14 -7.22 3.50
N SER A 78 -8.48 -6.20 2.95
CA SER A 78 -7.02 -6.19 2.81
C SER A 78 -6.39 -5.66 4.10
N LEU A 79 -5.63 -6.50 4.81
CA LEU A 79 -4.89 -6.09 6.00
C LEU A 79 -3.76 -5.10 5.62
N PRO A 80 -3.69 -3.90 6.23
CA PRO A 80 -2.55 -3.00 6.06
C PRO A 80 -1.35 -3.51 6.88
N ILE A 81 -0.58 -4.44 6.28
CA ILE A 81 0.55 -5.13 6.93
C ILE A 81 1.57 -4.16 7.54
N SER A 82 1.87 -3.05 6.86
CA SER A 82 2.79 -2.01 7.38
C SER A 82 2.26 -1.31 8.63
N VAL A 83 0.94 -1.08 8.71
CA VAL A 83 0.29 -0.43 9.86
C VAL A 83 0.30 -1.36 11.07
N ILE A 84 -0.17 -2.60 10.92
CA ILE A 84 -0.15 -3.57 12.04
C ILE A 84 1.27 -3.88 12.48
N GLY A 85 2.20 -4.11 11.54
CA GLY A 85 3.60 -4.37 11.83
C GLY A 85 4.23 -3.23 12.61
N TYR A 86 4.07 -1.99 12.14
CA TYR A 86 4.59 -0.83 12.87
C TYR A 86 3.91 -0.65 14.23
N SER A 87 2.59 -0.81 14.31
CA SER A 87 1.83 -0.60 15.56
C SER A 87 2.23 -1.58 16.67
N ILE A 88 2.60 -2.81 16.31
CA ILE A 88 3.09 -3.82 17.27
C ILE A 88 4.43 -3.38 17.89
N HIS A 89 5.30 -2.73 17.11
CA HIS A 89 6.66 -2.36 17.53
C HIS A 89 6.76 -0.94 18.10
N ALA A 90 5.97 0.00 17.59
CA ALA A 90 6.02 1.42 17.93
C ALA A 90 4.61 2.05 17.95
N PRO A 91 3.76 1.72 18.95
CA PRO A 91 2.44 2.31 19.09
C PRO A 91 2.56 3.78 19.50
N ARG A 92 2.55 4.68 18.51
CA ARG A 92 2.64 6.13 18.71
C ARG A 92 1.29 6.80 18.40
N PRO A 93 0.77 7.70 19.26
CA PRO A 93 -0.50 8.37 19.01
C PRO A 93 -0.46 9.21 17.73
N GLU A 94 0.70 9.80 17.39
CA GLU A 94 0.89 10.56 16.15
C GLU A 94 0.75 9.66 14.91
N ALA A 95 1.21 8.40 15.00
CA ALA A 95 1.05 7.43 13.92
C ALA A 95 -0.42 7.03 13.74
N VAL A 96 -1.14 6.82 14.85
CA VAL A 96 -2.59 6.55 14.84
C VAL A 96 -3.33 7.71 14.17
N ALA A 97 -3.04 8.95 14.58
CA ALA A 97 -3.64 10.14 13.99
C ALA A 97 -3.34 10.22 12.50
N LEU A 98 -2.10 9.98 12.08
CA LEU A 98 -1.72 9.98 10.67
C LEU A 98 -2.54 8.96 9.87
N TRP A 99 -2.71 7.72 10.35
CA TRP A 99 -3.46 6.70 9.62
C TRP A 99 -4.95 7.02 9.51
N LEU A 100 -5.57 7.48 10.61
CA LEU A 100 -6.99 7.81 10.64
C LEU A 100 -7.33 9.07 9.85
N LEU A 101 -6.40 10.03 9.78
CA LEU A 101 -6.56 11.29 9.05
C LEU A 101 -5.99 11.23 7.63
N SER A 102 -5.27 10.17 7.25
CA SER A 102 -4.72 9.99 5.89
C SER A 102 -5.76 10.12 4.75
N PRO A 103 -7.07 9.83 4.93
CA PRO A 103 -8.07 10.13 3.90
C PRO A 103 -8.19 11.61 3.55
N LEU A 104 -7.85 12.55 4.45
CA LEU A 104 -7.92 14.00 4.17
C LEU A 104 -7.00 14.42 3.02
N VAL A 105 -5.91 13.67 2.79
CA VAL A 105 -4.99 13.91 1.65
C VAL A 105 -5.73 13.78 0.31
N SER A 106 -6.83 13.00 0.24
CA SER A 106 -7.64 12.82 -0.97
C SER A 106 -8.27 14.12 -1.51
N VAL A 107 -8.37 15.18 -0.69
CA VAL A 107 -8.80 16.51 -1.14
C VAL A 107 -7.89 17.03 -2.27
N ALA A 108 -6.58 16.73 -2.21
CA ALA A 108 -5.64 17.08 -3.27
C ALA A 108 -6.00 16.42 -4.61
N THR A 109 -6.61 15.23 -4.60
CA THR A 109 -7.06 14.56 -5.84
C THR A 109 -8.09 15.41 -6.58
N VAL A 110 -9.01 16.08 -5.88
CA VAL A 110 -10.02 16.95 -6.51
C VAL A 110 -9.35 18.09 -7.28
N ALA A 111 -8.36 18.74 -6.68
CA ALA A 111 -7.60 19.82 -7.32
C ALA A 111 -6.80 19.29 -8.52
N LEU A 112 -6.07 18.19 -8.35
CA LEU A 112 -5.24 17.57 -9.39
C LEU A 112 -6.07 17.09 -10.59
N CYS A 113 -7.26 16.51 -10.33
CA CYS A 113 -8.19 16.12 -11.38
C CYS A 113 -8.70 17.32 -12.19
N LYS A 114 -8.69 18.56 -11.67
CA LYS A 114 -9.03 19.76 -12.45
C LYS A 114 -7.84 20.31 -13.22
N THR A 115 -6.66 20.35 -12.61
CA THR A 115 -5.48 21.06 -13.15
C THR A 115 -4.66 20.26 -14.17
N LEU A 116 -4.57 18.93 -14.04
CA LEU A 116 -3.72 18.12 -14.92
C LEU A 116 -4.27 18.10 -16.36
N LYS A 117 -3.42 18.34 -17.37
CA LYS A 117 -3.84 18.37 -18.79
C LYS A 117 -3.20 17.29 -19.67
N ARG A 118 -2.13 16.62 -19.23
CA ARG A 118 -1.41 15.56 -19.98
C ARG A 118 -1.59 14.20 -19.32
N GLY A 119 -2.12 13.21 -20.06
CA GLY A 119 -2.59 11.95 -19.47
C GLY A 119 -1.54 10.81 -19.37
N ARG A 120 -0.86 10.46 -20.47
CA ARG A 120 -0.05 9.22 -20.54
C ARG A 120 1.36 9.30 -19.94
N PRO A 121 2.24 10.26 -20.31
CA PRO A 121 3.58 10.33 -19.72
C PRO A 121 3.53 10.63 -18.22
N LEU A 122 2.53 11.42 -17.79
CA LEU A 122 2.31 11.71 -16.39
C LEU A 122 1.85 10.48 -15.59
N ALA A 123 1.08 9.58 -16.19
CA ALA A 123 0.69 8.31 -15.55
C ALA A 123 1.92 7.42 -15.27
N ALA A 124 2.90 7.39 -16.19
CA ALA A 124 4.14 6.63 -15.99
C ALA A 124 5.00 7.22 -14.86
N LEU A 125 5.22 8.54 -14.90
CA LEU A 125 6.02 9.25 -13.90
C LEU A 125 5.38 9.21 -12.51
N SER A 126 4.08 9.41 -12.43
CA SER A 126 3.35 9.31 -11.15
C SER A 126 3.33 7.88 -10.60
N LEU A 127 3.25 6.85 -11.47
CA LEU A 127 3.41 5.46 -11.05
C LEU A 127 4.81 5.20 -10.50
N PHE A 128 5.85 5.65 -11.20
CA PHE A 128 7.23 5.53 -10.71
C PHE A 128 7.35 6.18 -9.33
N LEU A 129 6.88 7.42 -9.18
CA LEU A 129 6.98 8.15 -7.91
C LEU A 129 6.24 7.44 -6.77
N VAL A 130 4.98 7.04 -6.96
CA VAL A 130 4.22 6.39 -5.89
C VAL A 130 4.82 5.03 -5.51
N MET A 131 5.35 4.29 -6.48
CA MET A 131 5.98 2.99 -6.25
C MET A 131 7.35 3.13 -5.58
N TYR A 132 8.10 4.18 -5.90
CA TYR A 132 9.33 4.54 -5.20
C TYR A 132 9.05 4.82 -3.72
N LEU A 133 8.07 5.69 -3.44
CA LEU A 133 7.71 6.03 -2.06
C LEU A 133 7.11 4.83 -1.32
N PHE A 134 6.42 3.93 -2.01
CA PHE A 134 5.95 2.67 -1.41
C PHE A 134 7.10 1.75 -1.03
N GLY A 135 8.10 1.59 -1.91
CA GLY A 135 9.34 0.89 -1.60
C GLY A 135 10.05 1.48 -0.38
N PHE A 136 10.19 2.81 -0.37
CA PHE A 136 10.86 3.56 0.70
C PHE A 136 10.11 3.46 2.04
N ASN A 137 8.81 3.74 2.05
CA ASN A 137 8.03 3.91 3.28
C ASN A 137 7.56 2.58 3.87
N ASN A 138 7.25 1.58 3.04
CA ASN A 138 6.58 0.36 3.50
C ASN A 138 7.42 -0.90 3.28
N VAL A 139 8.01 -1.11 2.10
CA VAL A 139 8.73 -2.36 1.81
C VAL A 139 10.02 -2.45 2.63
N ALA A 140 10.76 -1.35 2.74
CA ALA A 140 12.00 -1.26 3.52
C ALA A 140 11.82 -1.56 5.03
N LEU A 141 10.58 -1.50 5.55
CA LEU A 141 10.29 -1.90 6.93
C LEU A 141 10.51 -3.39 7.17
N PHE A 142 10.36 -4.24 6.14
CA PHE A 142 10.36 -5.69 6.31
C PHE A 142 11.64 -6.33 5.81
N THR A 143 12.26 -5.77 4.78
CA THR A 143 13.52 -6.27 4.22
C THR A 143 14.36 -5.13 3.66
N ARG A 144 15.65 -5.14 4.00
CA ARG A 144 16.69 -4.27 3.42
C ARG A 144 17.75 -5.05 2.64
N ASP A 145 17.78 -6.37 2.77
CA ASP A 145 18.59 -7.21 1.91
C ASP A 145 18.12 -7.04 0.46
N ALA A 146 19.04 -6.69 -0.43
CA ALA A 146 18.72 -6.34 -1.81
C ALA A 146 18.18 -7.53 -2.60
N ALA A 147 18.67 -8.74 -2.34
CA ALA A 147 18.23 -9.95 -3.03
C ALA A 147 16.84 -10.36 -2.57
N LEU A 148 16.57 -10.33 -1.26
CA LEU A 148 15.25 -10.60 -0.70
C LEU A 148 14.23 -9.53 -1.11
N ALA A 149 14.61 -8.25 -1.08
CA ALA A 149 13.77 -7.18 -1.58
C ALA A 149 13.43 -7.36 -3.06
N ALA A 150 14.42 -7.71 -3.90
CA ALA A 150 14.19 -8.01 -5.31
C ALA A 150 13.20 -9.17 -5.50
N ALA A 151 13.38 -10.28 -4.77
CA ALA A 151 12.47 -11.41 -4.83
C ALA A 151 11.03 -11.03 -4.43
N ALA A 152 10.86 -10.33 -3.31
CA ALA A 152 9.54 -9.88 -2.85
C ALA A 152 8.89 -8.90 -3.83
N VAL A 153 9.63 -7.91 -4.33
CA VAL A 153 9.14 -6.92 -5.30
C VAL A 153 8.72 -7.59 -6.59
N VAL A 154 9.55 -8.46 -7.17
CA VAL A 154 9.23 -9.15 -8.42
C VAL A 154 8.00 -10.03 -8.24
N ALA A 155 7.98 -10.90 -7.23
CA ALA A 155 6.87 -11.82 -7.00
C ALA A 155 5.56 -11.07 -6.69
N GLY A 156 5.59 -10.19 -5.69
CA GLY A 156 4.41 -9.43 -5.26
C GLY A 156 3.84 -8.56 -6.38
N THR A 157 4.70 -7.86 -7.13
CA THR A 157 4.27 -6.99 -8.24
C THR A 157 3.71 -7.83 -9.38
N TYR A 158 4.32 -8.96 -9.70
CA TYR A 158 3.87 -9.84 -10.78
C TYR A 158 2.48 -10.41 -10.49
N PHE A 159 2.30 -11.03 -9.32
CA PHE A 159 1.01 -11.57 -8.91
C PHE A 159 -0.03 -10.46 -8.78
N GLY A 160 0.31 -9.36 -8.11
CA GLY A 160 -0.61 -8.24 -7.94
C GLY A 160 -1.04 -7.63 -9.27
N LEU A 161 -0.13 -7.47 -10.23
CA LEU A 161 -0.47 -7.02 -11.57
C LEU A 161 -1.43 -7.99 -12.27
N GLY A 162 -1.13 -9.28 -12.25
CA GLY A 162 -1.95 -10.31 -12.90
C GLY A 162 -3.40 -10.32 -12.38
N PHE A 163 -3.59 -10.11 -11.08
CA PHE A 163 -4.91 -10.06 -10.45
C PHE A 163 -5.59 -8.68 -10.51
N SER A 164 -4.82 -7.60 -10.65
CA SER A 164 -5.37 -6.23 -10.70
C SER A 164 -6.35 -6.01 -11.85
N ARG A 165 -6.24 -6.78 -12.95
CA ARG A 165 -7.19 -6.74 -14.08
C ARG A 165 -8.61 -7.10 -13.66
N TRP A 166 -8.76 -7.93 -12.64
CA TRP A 166 -10.05 -8.42 -12.13
C TRP A 166 -10.64 -7.50 -11.07
N VAL A 167 -9.86 -6.55 -10.56
CA VAL A 167 -10.36 -5.41 -9.77
C VAL A 167 -10.86 -4.34 -10.75
N ILE A 168 -11.78 -4.76 -11.63
CA ILE A 168 -12.19 -4.13 -12.90
C ILE A 168 -12.56 -2.66 -12.76
N ASP A 169 -13.20 -2.27 -11.66
CA ASP A 169 -13.59 -0.88 -11.44
C ASP A 169 -12.37 0.07 -11.42
N ILE A 170 -11.23 -0.38 -10.90
CA ILE A 170 -10.02 0.44 -10.76
C ILE A 170 -9.25 0.51 -12.09
N ALA A 171 -9.29 -0.57 -12.88
CA ALA A 171 -8.64 -0.65 -14.18
C ALA A 171 -9.26 0.31 -15.23
N ALA A 172 -10.46 0.84 -15.00
CA ALA A 172 -11.15 1.75 -15.91
C ALA A 172 -10.78 3.24 -15.74
N LEU A 173 -9.84 3.58 -14.84
CA LEU A 173 -9.49 4.99 -14.61
C LEU A 173 -8.80 5.61 -15.82
N ARG A 174 -9.26 6.80 -16.21
CA ARG A 174 -8.61 7.62 -17.24
C ARG A 174 -7.15 7.92 -16.82
N PRO A 175 -6.20 8.03 -17.76
CA PRO A 175 -4.78 8.26 -17.45
C PRO A 175 -4.53 9.44 -16.50
N LYS A 176 -5.23 10.56 -16.73
CA LYS A 176 -5.17 11.76 -15.89
C LYS A 176 -5.62 11.50 -14.45
N THR A 177 -6.68 10.72 -14.28
CA THR A 177 -7.23 10.37 -12.96
C THR A 177 -6.30 9.42 -12.22
N ALA A 178 -5.74 8.42 -12.92
CA ALA A 178 -4.73 7.53 -12.36
C ALA A 178 -3.51 8.32 -11.87
N ALA A 179 -3.04 9.29 -12.67
CA ALA A 179 -1.94 10.17 -12.26
C ALA A 179 -2.28 11.03 -11.03
N ALA A 180 -3.48 11.62 -10.97
CA ALA A 180 -3.93 12.39 -9.81
C ALA A 180 -3.97 11.56 -8.53
N VAL A 181 -4.48 10.32 -8.62
CA VAL A 181 -4.52 9.37 -7.50
C VAL A 181 -3.10 9.01 -7.05
N ASN A 182 -2.22 8.62 -7.99
CA ASN A 182 -0.83 8.25 -7.68
C ASN A 182 -0.09 9.41 -7.00
N LEU A 183 -0.23 10.64 -7.50
CA LEU A 183 0.38 11.83 -6.91
C LEU A 183 -0.19 12.12 -5.52
N THR A 184 -1.49 11.91 -5.30
CA THR A 184 -2.10 12.11 -3.99
C THR A 184 -1.60 11.09 -2.98
N VAL A 185 -1.49 9.82 -3.39
CA VAL A 185 -0.92 8.77 -2.55
C VAL A 185 0.56 9.06 -2.24
N ALA A 186 1.31 9.54 -3.23
CA ALA A 186 2.69 9.98 -3.05
C ALA A 186 2.81 11.12 -2.02
N LEU A 187 1.90 12.10 -2.02
CA LEU A 187 1.86 13.15 -1.00
C LEU A 187 1.60 12.58 0.40
N GLY A 188 0.67 11.63 0.52
CA GLY A 188 0.43 10.93 1.79
C GLY A 188 1.68 10.17 2.26
N ALA A 189 2.36 9.49 1.34
CA ALA A 189 3.58 8.74 1.65
C ALA A 189 4.72 9.66 2.10
N LEU A 190 4.85 10.84 1.47
CA LEU A 190 5.83 11.84 1.87
C LEU A 190 5.58 12.32 3.30
N ALA A 191 4.33 12.59 3.68
CA ALA A 191 3.98 12.96 5.05
C ALA A 191 4.36 11.84 6.05
N GLY A 192 4.11 10.58 5.70
CA GLY A 192 4.55 9.44 6.51
C GLY A 192 6.08 9.35 6.64
N ILE A 193 6.81 9.50 5.54
CA ILE A 193 8.28 9.48 5.52
C ILE A 193 8.85 10.58 6.43
N LEU A 194 8.33 11.80 6.33
CA LEU A 194 8.77 12.92 7.17
C LEU A 194 8.57 12.65 8.67
N LEU A 195 7.52 11.90 9.03
CA LEU A 195 7.23 11.51 10.41
C LEU A 195 7.87 10.16 10.81
N SER A 196 8.60 9.50 9.90
CA SER A 196 9.10 8.12 10.08
C SER A 196 7.98 7.12 10.45
N VAL A 197 6.81 7.27 9.83
CA VAL A 197 5.63 6.42 10.01
C VAL A 197 5.21 5.84 8.65
N PRO A 198 4.99 4.53 8.50
CA PRO A 198 4.44 3.98 7.27
C PRO A 198 3.02 4.46 7.05
N ILE A 199 2.57 4.62 5.81
CA ILE A 199 1.15 4.88 5.53
C ILE A 199 0.42 3.65 4.99
N SER A 200 -0.90 3.66 5.10
CA SER A 200 -1.76 2.72 4.37
C SER A 200 -2.00 3.25 2.95
N PHE A 201 -1.14 2.85 2.02
CA PHE A 201 -1.27 3.19 0.60
C PHE A 201 -2.64 2.79 0.03
N THR A 202 -3.16 1.62 0.42
CA THR A 202 -4.52 1.15 0.08
C THR A 202 -5.61 2.12 0.53
N LEU A 203 -5.54 2.62 1.77
CA LEU A 203 -6.54 3.56 2.29
C LEU A 203 -6.47 4.89 1.55
N VAL A 204 -5.28 5.45 1.39
CA VAL A 204 -5.11 6.74 0.69
C VAL A 204 -5.51 6.60 -0.78
N ALA A 205 -5.19 5.48 -1.42
CA ALA A 205 -5.60 5.20 -2.79
C ALA A 205 -7.12 5.14 -2.91
N TYR A 206 -7.82 4.31 -2.12
CA TYR A 206 -9.28 4.24 -2.19
C TYR A 206 -9.96 5.57 -1.86
N SER A 207 -9.43 6.33 -0.90
CA SER A 207 -9.92 7.68 -0.57
C SER A 207 -9.74 8.62 -1.77
N SER A 208 -8.57 8.60 -2.41
CA SER A 208 -8.25 9.42 -3.59
C SER A 208 -9.12 9.06 -4.79
N ILE A 209 -9.30 7.76 -5.06
CA ILE A 209 -10.17 7.32 -6.16
C ILE A 209 -11.62 7.76 -5.85
N LEU A 210 -12.09 7.71 -4.60
CA LEU A 210 -13.43 8.18 -4.20
C LEU A 210 -13.60 9.69 -4.43
N ALA A 211 -12.61 10.49 -4.02
CA ALA A 211 -12.57 11.92 -4.30
C ALA A 211 -12.55 12.23 -5.81
N ALA A 212 -11.79 11.45 -6.60
CA ALA A 212 -11.80 11.56 -8.05
C ALA A 212 -13.16 11.21 -8.67
N SER A 213 -13.83 10.18 -8.14
CA SER A 213 -15.17 9.75 -8.55
C SER A 213 -16.18 10.87 -8.36
N TYR A 214 -16.16 11.53 -7.19
CA TYR A 214 -16.94 12.72 -6.92
C TYR A 214 -16.58 13.88 -7.86
N SER A 215 -15.29 14.19 -8.00
CA SER A 215 -14.83 15.34 -8.80
C SER A 215 -15.13 15.23 -10.29
N GLN A 216 -15.16 14.01 -10.85
CA GLN A 216 -15.28 13.78 -12.30
C GLN A 216 -16.62 13.15 -12.68
N GLY A 217 -17.55 12.97 -11.73
CA GLY A 217 -18.84 12.30 -11.97
C GLY A 217 -18.69 10.84 -12.39
N MET A 218 -17.60 10.17 -11.99
CA MET A 218 -17.33 8.78 -12.40
C MET A 218 -18.09 7.82 -11.49
N ARG A 219 -18.92 6.95 -12.06
CA ARG A 219 -19.71 5.94 -11.31
C ARG A 219 -18.88 4.72 -10.87
N ILE A 220 -17.60 4.92 -10.61
CA ILE A 220 -16.59 3.86 -10.61
C ILE A 220 -16.36 3.25 -9.21
N ILE A 221 -16.70 3.93 -8.10
CA ILE A 221 -16.42 3.38 -6.78
C ILE A 221 -17.67 3.22 -5.93
N ARG A 222 -17.81 2.01 -5.41
CA ARG A 222 -18.64 1.72 -4.26
C ARG A 222 -17.90 2.20 -3.01
N VAL A 223 -18.52 3.12 -2.27
CA VAL A 223 -18.07 3.61 -0.94
C VAL A 223 -17.60 2.46 -0.04
N GLU A 224 -18.17 1.27 -0.22
CA GLU A 224 -17.74 0.00 0.35
C GLU A 224 -16.22 -0.25 0.32
N LYS A 225 -15.51 0.02 -0.79
CA LYS A 225 -14.04 -0.25 -0.85
C LYS A 225 -13.26 0.68 0.07
N PHE A 226 -13.66 1.95 0.15
CA PHE A 226 -13.11 2.90 1.12
C PHE A 226 -13.44 2.46 2.54
N ALA A 227 -14.70 2.14 2.83
CA ALA A 227 -15.13 1.71 4.16
C ALA A 227 -14.37 0.45 4.63
N LYS A 228 -14.18 -0.54 3.75
CA LYS A 228 -13.38 -1.74 4.05
C LYS A 228 -11.92 -1.41 4.32
N ALA A 229 -11.31 -0.50 3.57
CA ALA A 229 -9.93 -0.08 3.80
C ALA A 229 -9.78 0.69 5.12
N TYR A 230 -10.75 1.53 5.47
CA TYR A 230 -10.76 2.25 6.74
C TYR A 230 -10.96 1.30 7.92
N LEU A 231 -11.93 0.39 7.80
CA LEU A 231 -12.17 -0.68 8.78
C LEU A 231 -10.93 -1.57 8.94
N ALA A 232 -10.22 -1.91 7.86
CA ALA A 232 -8.99 -2.69 7.94
C ALA A 232 -7.90 -1.97 8.76
N THR A 233 -7.78 -0.65 8.64
CA THR A 233 -6.89 0.15 9.47
C THR A 233 -7.31 0.09 10.94
N LEU A 234 -8.60 0.25 11.25
CA LEU A 234 -9.10 0.12 12.63
C LEU A 234 -8.84 -1.28 13.21
N LEU A 235 -9.11 -2.33 12.43
CA LEU A 235 -8.86 -3.72 12.82
C LEU A 235 -7.37 -4.00 13.02
N ALA A 236 -6.49 -3.44 12.19
CA ALA A 236 -5.04 -3.53 12.35
C ALA A 236 -4.57 -2.90 13.66
N LEU A 237 -5.14 -1.75 14.03
CA LEU A 237 -4.82 -1.06 15.29
C LEU A 237 -5.33 -1.85 16.50
N ALA A 238 -6.58 -2.30 16.46
CA ALA A 238 -7.16 -3.14 17.50
C ALA A 238 -6.36 -4.45 17.66
N ALA A 239 -6.01 -5.09 16.55
CA ALA A 239 -5.21 -6.31 16.55
C ALA A 239 -3.81 -6.09 17.14
N ALA A 240 -3.16 -4.96 16.83
CA ALA A 240 -1.86 -4.62 17.41
C ALA A 240 -1.95 -4.41 18.93
N LEU A 241 -3.02 -3.79 19.43
CA LEU A 241 -3.25 -3.61 20.88
C LEU A 241 -3.49 -4.93 21.61
N ILE A 242 -4.09 -5.92 20.94
CA ILE A 242 -4.37 -7.25 21.51
C ILE A 242 -3.13 -8.15 21.49
N PHE A 243 -2.22 -7.96 20.53
CA PHE A 243 -1.07 -8.84 20.31
C PHE A 243 -0.21 -9.13 21.56
N PRO A 244 0.13 -8.16 22.44
CA PRO A 244 0.93 -8.43 23.63
C PRO A 244 0.36 -9.54 24.53
N TYR A 245 -0.97 -9.65 24.62
CA TYR A 245 -1.66 -10.66 25.42
C TYR A 245 -1.66 -12.04 24.77
N LEU A 246 -1.52 -12.10 23.44
CA LEU A 246 -1.48 -13.35 22.66
C LEU A 246 -0.06 -13.85 22.41
N LYS A 247 0.95 -12.98 22.60
CA LYS A 247 2.34 -13.26 22.25
C LYS A 247 2.89 -14.51 22.97
N SER A 248 2.54 -14.70 24.24
CA SER A 248 2.96 -15.87 25.04
C SER A 248 2.35 -17.18 24.56
N LEU A 249 1.16 -17.15 23.97
CA LEU A 249 0.49 -18.33 23.41
C LEU A 249 1.08 -18.76 22.07
N LEU A 250 1.68 -17.82 21.35
CA LEU A 250 2.27 -18.01 20.02
C LEU A 250 3.78 -18.24 20.05
N ALA A 251 4.41 -18.06 21.21
CA ALA A 251 5.83 -18.37 21.41
C ALA A 251 6.03 -19.90 21.48
N PRO A 252 7.12 -20.44 20.89
CA PRO A 252 7.45 -21.84 21.07
C PRO A 252 7.64 -22.13 22.58
N ARG A 253 7.10 -23.28 23.04
CA ARG A 253 7.39 -23.73 24.41
C ARG A 253 8.90 -23.98 24.52
N ALA A 254 9.50 -23.41 25.56
CA ALA A 254 10.90 -23.63 25.91
C ALA A 254 11.19 -25.10 26.18
#